data_AF-A0A2V8PP17-F1
#
_entry.id   AF-A0A2V8PP17-F1
#
_cell.length_a   1.000
_cell.length_b   1.000
_cell.length_c   1.000
_cell.angle_alpha   90.00
_cell.angle_beta   90.00
_cell.angle_gamma   90.00
#
_symmetry.space_group_name_H-M   'P 1'
#
loop_
_entity.id
_entity.type
_entity.pdbx_description
1 polymer ?
#
loop_
_entity_poly.entity_id
_entity_poly.type
_entity_poly.pdbx_seq_one_letter_code
_entity_poly.pdbx_strand_id
1 'polypeptide(L)'
;NDVWNSSDGVEWRRIAEKSPWSARANPSAIVFENKIWLIGGGIINGQVFSDVWHTEDGMTWKQATDKMGARPIFGGSAVVFDSKIWLVGVNRNDGFQNAVLVSSDGVNWAEQTAPWTPRGGVATCVYDGKLFMTGGKYSVTENGNIRFIYSNDVWYMTPSSK
;
A
#
# COMPACT_ATOMS: atom_id res chain seq x y z
N ASN A 1 10.24 -12.74 11.08
CA ASN A 1 10.62 -11.77 10.04
C ASN A 1 12.12 -11.67 10.03
N ASP A 2 12.72 -12.00 8.90
CA ASP A 2 14.13 -11.96 8.59
C ASP A 2 14.31 -11.22 7.24
N VAL A 3 15.55 -10.88 6.88
CA VAL A 3 15.87 -10.21 5.61
C VAL A 3 16.89 -11.05 4.86
N TRP A 4 16.65 -11.20 3.55
CA TRP A 4 17.50 -11.95 2.64
C TRP A 4 17.89 -11.08 1.45
N ASN A 5 19.07 -11.30 0.90
CA ASN A 5 19.48 -10.68 -0.35
C ASN A 5 20.04 -11.71 -1.33
N SER A 6 19.91 -11.40 -2.61
CA SER A 6 20.46 -12.15 -3.72
C SER A 6 20.96 -11.18 -4.79
N SER A 7 21.99 -11.57 -5.53
CA SER A 7 22.49 -10.84 -6.70
C SER A 7 21.96 -11.40 -8.03
N ASP A 8 21.41 -12.62 -8.03
CA ASP A 8 20.97 -13.35 -9.23
C ASP A 8 19.50 -13.80 -9.16
N GLY A 9 18.85 -13.63 -8.01
CA GLY A 9 17.49 -14.09 -7.75
C GLY A 9 17.36 -15.59 -7.47
N VAL A 10 18.46 -16.35 -7.53
CA VAL A 10 18.50 -17.81 -7.35
C VAL A 10 19.11 -18.17 -6.00
N GLU A 11 20.29 -17.65 -5.70
CA GLU A 11 20.98 -17.88 -4.43
C GLU A 11 20.68 -16.75 -3.45
N TRP A 12 20.14 -17.08 -2.28
CA TRP A 12 19.73 -16.12 -1.27
C TRP A 12 20.53 -16.32 0.01
N ARG A 13 21.08 -15.22 0.54
CA ARG A 13 21.72 -15.20 1.86
C ARG A 13 20.92 -14.37 2.85
N ARG A 14 20.78 -14.87 4.07
CA ARG A 14 20.12 -14.16 5.16
C ARG A 14 21.07 -13.07 5.69
N ILE A 15 20.62 -11.83 5.70
CA ILE A 15 21.39 -10.66 6.15
C ILE A 15 20.89 -10.06 7.46
N ALA A 16 19.66 -10.37 7.87
CA ALA A 16 19.16 -10.02 9.20
C ALA A 16 18.30 -11.16 9.76
N GLU A 17 18.60 -11.58 10.99
CA GLU A 17 17.92 -12.73 11.59
C GLU A 17 16.53 -12.42 12.12
N LYS A 18 16.32 -11.20 12.59
CA LYS A 18 15.08 -10.75 13.19
C LYS A 18 14.85 -9.29 12.81
N SER A 19 13.67 -9.04 12.23
CA SER A 19 13.19 -7.71 11.90
C SER A 19 12.07 -7.27 12.86
N PRO A 20 11.90 -5.95 13.08
CA PRO A 20 11.05 -5.42 14.15
C PRO A 20 9.54 -5.47 13.87
N TRP A 21 9.11 -5.67 12.62
CA TRP A 21 7.68 -5.81 12.31
C TRP A 21 7.11 -7.17 12.72
N SER A 22 5.79 -7.30 12.72
CA SER A 22 5.04 -8.56 12.81
C SER A 22 4.84 -9.22 11.43
N ALA A 23 4.52 -10.52 11.40
CA ALA A 23 4.13 -11.20 10.16
C ALA A 23 2.93 -10.46 9.52
N ARG A 24 2.93 -10.32 8.19
CA ARG A 24 1.93 -9.55 7.44
C ARG A 24 1.70 -10.15 6.05
N ALA A 25 0.48 -10.03 5.54
CA ALA A 25 0.12 -10.42 4.17
C ALA A 25 0.03 -9.17 3.29
N ASN A 26 0.27 -9.28 1.98
CA ASN A 26 0.08 -8.19 1.01
C ASN A 26 0.58 -6.79 1.45
N PRO A 27 1.79 -6.64 2.06
CA PRO A 27 2.33 -5.32 2.30
C PRO A 27 2.74 -4.67 0.97
N SER A 28 2.83 -3.33 0.96
CA SER A 28 3.52 -2.63 -0.11
C SER A 28 4.97 -2.36 0.28
N ALA A 29 5.89 -2.45 -0.69
CA ALA A 29 7.28 -2.06 -0.54
C ALA A 29 7.67 -1.08 -1.67
N ILE A 30 8.14 0.11 -1.32
CA ILE A 30 8.51 1.17 -2.28
C ILE A 30 9.82 1.84 -1.89
N VAL A 31 10.44 2.56 -2.84
CA VAL A 31 11.56 3.47 -2.56
C VAL A 31 11.06 4.90 -2.57
N PHE A 32 11.28 5.64 -1.49
CA PHE A 32 10.94 7.06 -1.36
C PHE A 32 12.01 7.76 -0.51
N GLU A 33 12.48 8.93 -0.96
CA GLU A 33 13.53 9.71 -0.30
C GLU A 33 14.75 8.87 0.13
N ASN A 34 15.27 8.09 -0.82
CA ASN A 34 16.45 7.22 -0.63
C ASN A 34 16.32 6.17 0.49
N LYS A 35 15.09 5.79 0.83
CA LYS A 35 14.75 4.75 1.80
C LYS A 35 13.83 3.73 1.19
N ILE A 36 13.93 2.49 1.64
CA ILE A 36 12.93 1.46 1.39
C ILE A 36 11.84 1.61 2.46
N TRP A 37 10.58 1.63 2.05
CA TRP A 37 9.41 1.73 2.92
C TRP A 37 8.57 0.47 2.84
N LEU A 38 8.25 -0.11 3.98
CA LEU A 38 7.31 -1.21 4.14
C LEU A 38 6.01 -0.62 4.71
N ILE A 39 4.94 -0.69 3.94
CA ILE A 39 3.69 0.04 4.21
C ILE A 39 2.56 -0.94 4.43
N GLY A 40 2.01 -0.92 5.64
CA GLY A 40 0.82 -1.65 6.04
C GLY A 40 0.88 -3.15 5.77
N GLY A 41 -0.28 -3.70 5.44
CA GLY A 41 -0.49 -5.10 5.12
C GLY A 41 -1.99 -5.43 5.09
N GLY A 42 -2.29 -6.68 4.78
CA GLY A 42 -3.60 -7.30 4.87
C GLY A 42 -3.92 -7.74 6.29
N ILE A 43 -5.07 -8.38 6.44
CA ILE A 43 -5.55 -8.89 7.72
C ILE A 43 -4.95 -10.27 7.97
N ILE A 44 -4.37 -10.50 9.17
CA ILE A 44 -4.01 -11.84 9.65
C ILE A 44 -4.76 -12.09 10.95
N ASN A 45 -5.58 -13.14 11.00
CA ASN A 45 -6.36 -13.54 12.19
C ASN A 45 -7.19 -12.39 12.80
N GLY A 46 -7.73 -11.50 11.95
CA GLY A 46 -8.49 -10.32 12.37
C GLY A 46 -7.66 -9.09 12.72
N GLN A 47 -6.32 -9.20 12.81
CA GLN A 47 -5.44 -8.07 13.04
C GLN A 47 -5.15 -7.31 11.74
N VAL A 48 -5.40 -5.99 11.74
CA VAL A 48 -5.04 -5.08 10.66
C VAL A 48 -3.66 -4.49 10.94
N PHE A 49 -2.80 -4.47 9.92
CA PHE A 49 -1.49 -3.82 9.98
C PHE A 49 -1.54 -2.54 9.15
N SER A 50 -1.60 -1.40 9.84
CA SER A 50 -1.55 -0.07 9.25
C SER A 50 -0.28 0.71 9.66
N ASP A 51 0.72 -0.01 10.18
CA ASP A 51 2.03 0.54 10.54
C ASP A 51 2.92 0.72 9.30
N VAL A 52 3.87 1.65 9.40
CA VAL A 52 4.82 1.96 8.34
C VAL A 52 6.24 1.89 8.90
N TRP A 53 7.13 1.23 8.17
CA TRP A 53 8.53 1.07 8.51
C TRP A 53 9.41 1.55 7.36
N HIS A 54 10.61 2.02 7.69
CA HIS A 54 11.61 2.35 6.67
C HIS A 54 13.01 1.89 7.05
N THR A 55 13.86 1.78 6.03
CA THR A 55 15.29 1.43 6.16
C THR A 55 16.11 2.14 5.07
N GLU A 56 17.39 2.35 5.36
CA GLU A 56 18.38 2.86 4.40
C GLU A 56 19.31 1.75 3.89
N ASP A 57 19.39 0.62 4.59
CA ASP A 57 20.37 -0.45 4.35
C ASP A 57 19.73 -1.85 4.14
N GLY A 58 18.41 -1.96 4.29
CA GLY A 58 17.68 -3.23 4.21
C GLY A 58 17.71 -4.04 5.51
N MET A 59 18.59 -3.73 6.46
CA MET A 59 18.84 -4.53 7.67
C MET A 59 18.26 -3.87 8.92
N THR A 60 18.47 -2.57 9.05
CA THR A 60 18.08 -1.77 10.20
C THR A 60 16.81 -1.00 9.87
N TRP A 61 15.72 -1.35 10.51
CA TRP A 61 14.41 -0.75 10.23
C TRP A 61 13.89 0.05 11.40
N LYS A 62 13.27 1.19 11.08
CA LYS A 62 12.66 2.11 12.04
C LYS A 62 11.18 2.25 11.73
N GLN A 63 10.35 2.25 12.76
CA GLN A 63 8.92 2.51 12.61
C GLN A 63 8.73 4.01 12.36
N ALA A 64 8.10 4.36 11.24
CA ALA A 64 7.71 5.73 10.92
C ALA A 64 6.42 6.11 11.64
N THR A 65 5.42 5.23 11.60
CA THR A 65 4.14 5.40 12.29
C THR A 65 3.53 4.05 12.63
N ASP A 66 2.74 3.98 13.71
CA ASP A 66 2.00 2.80 14.13
C ASP A 66 0.63 2.68 13.43
N LYS A 67 0.13 3.78 12.85
CA LYS A 67 -1.13 3.82 12.12
C LYS A 67 -1.13 4.85 10.99
N MET A 68 -1.57 4.41 9.82
CA MET A 68 -1.96 5.27 8.72
C MET A 68 -3.39 5.77 8.92
N GLY A 69 -3.54 7.06 9.25
CA GLY A 69 -4.84 7.70 9.40
C GLY A 69 -5.62 7.32 10.67
N ALA A 70 -6.89 7.72 10.73
CA ALA A 70 -7.72 7.61 11.93
C ALA A 70 -8.41 6.25 12.13
N ARG A 71 -8.46 5.41 11.08
CA ARG A 71 -9.18 4.13 11.10
C ARG A 71 -8.26 3.00 10.61
N PRO A 72 -8.52 1.74 10.98
CA PRO A 72 -7.79 0.61 10.42
C PRO A 72 -7.94 0.55 8.90
N ILE A 73 -6.81 0.51 8.20
CA ILE A 73 -6.71 0.43 6.75
C ILE A 73 -5.88 -0.79 6.40
N PHE A 74 -6.32 -1.57 5.42
CA PHE A 74 -5.57 -2.70 4.91
C PHE A 74 -5.58 -2.75 3.38
N GLY A 75 -4.51 -3.34 2.84
CA GLY A 75 -4.28 -3.41 1.41
C GLY A 75 -4.05 -2.05 0.75
N GLY A 76 -4.26 -2.02 -0.56
CA GLY A 76 -3.90 -0.89 -1.42
C GLY A 76 -2.54 -1.10 -2.09
N SER A 77 -2.35 -0.38 -3.18
CA SER A 77 -1.10 -0.34 -3.96
C SER A 77 -0.38 0.96 -3.64
N ALA A 78 0.79 0.88 -3.01
CA ALA A 78 1.62 2.06 -2.76
C ALA A 78 2.44 2.42 -4.00
N VAL A 79 2.48 3.70 -4.33
CA VAL A 79 3.23 4.24 -5.48
C VAL A 79 3.77 5.64 -5.14
N VAL A 80 5.00 5.93 -5.58
CA VAL A 80 5.59 7.27 -5.43
C VAL A 80 5.23 8.11 -6.64
N PHE A 81 4.62 9.28 -6.39
CA PHE A 81 4.26 10.22 -7.43
C PHE A 81 4.18 11.64 -6.86
N ASP A 82 4.64 12.63 -7.63
CA ASP A 82 4.63 14.04 -7.21
C ASP A 82 5.29 14.27 -5.83
N SER A 83 6.46 13.64 -5.64
CA SER A 83 7.23 13.66 -4.38
C SER A 83 6.42 13.25 -3.14
N LYS A 84 5.41 12.39 -3.32
CA LYS A 84 4.56 11.86 -2.26
C LYS A 84 4.41 10.36 -2.42
N ILE A 85 4.11 9.69 -1.33
CA ILE A 85 3.63 8.32 -1.32
C ILE A 85 2.11 8.34 -1.44
N TRP A 86 1.58 7.62 -2.42
CA TRP A 86 0.15 7.41 -2.61
C TRP A 86 -0.18 5.94 -2.34
N LEU A 87 -1.16 5.69 -1.47
CA LEU A 87 -1.72 4.36 -1.24
C LEU A 87 -3.11 4.32 -1.87
N VAL A 88 -3.22 3.61 -3.00
CA VAL A 88 -4.39 3.63 -3.89
C VAL A 88 -5.18 2.33 -3.78
N GLY A 89 -6.52 2.43 -3.79
CA GLY A 89 -7.40 1.26 -3.67
C GLY A 89 -7.35 0.61 -2.29
N VAL A 90 -7.35 1.45 -1.25
CA VAL A 90 -7.33 1.01 0.16
C VAL A 90 -8.68 0.43 0.58
N ASN A 91 -8.64 -0.64 1.37
CA ASN A 91 -9.82 -1.28 1.94
C ASN A 91 -9.93 -0.98 3.44
N ARG A 92 -11.15 -1.12 3.96
CA ARG A 92 -11.46 -1.01 5.38
C ARG A 92 -12.26 -2.23 5.85
N ASN A 93 -12.29 -2.44 7.17
CA ASN A 93 -13.02 -3.55 7.77
C ASN A 93 -14.54 -3.47 7.54
N ASP A 94 -15.06 -2.28 7.23
CA ASP A 94 -16.48 -2.03 6.95
C ASP A 94 -16.83 -2.07 5.45
N GLY A 95 -15.85 -2.27 4.56
CA GLY A 95 -16.08 -2.45 3.12
C GLY A 95 -15.00 -1.86 2.22
N PHE A 96 -15.24 -2.03 0.92
CA PHE A 96 -14.45 -1.40 -0.12
C PHE A 96 -14.72 0.11 -0.13
N GLN A 97 -13.67 0.91 -0.35
CA GLN A 97 -13.76 2.36 -0.40
C GLN A 97 -13.07 2.88 -1.66
N ASN A 98 -13.39 4.10 -2.05
CA ASN A 98 -12.67 4.88 -3.07
C ASN A 98 -11.74 5.93 -2.43
N ALA A 99 -11.46 5.78 -1.14
CA ALA A 99 -10.45 6.59 -0.47
C ALA A 99 -9.06 6.26 -1.01
N VAL A 100 -8.17 7.24 -0.97
CA VAL A 100 -6.73 7.08 -1.13
C VAL A 100 -6.04 7.74 0.05
N LEU A 101 -4.88 7.23 0.45
CA LEU A 101 -4.04 7.92 1.42
C LEU A 101 -2.83 8.53 0.72
N VAL A 102 -2.44 9.72 1.13
CA VAL A 102 -1.26 10.41 0.64
C VAL A 102 -0.36 10.80 1.81
N SER A 103 0.94 10.72 1.63
CA SER A 103 1.92 11.22 2.59
C SER A 103 3.11 11.85 1.87
N SER A 104 3.59 12.98 2.38
CA SER A 104 4.82 13.62 1.89
C SER A 104 6.08 13.16 2.60
N ASP A 105 5.96 12.43 3.72
CA ASP A 105 7.08 12.07 4.60
C ASP A 105 7.04 10.60 5.08
N GLY A 106 6.01 9.84 4.69
CA GLY A 106 5.76 8.47 5.13
C GLY A 106 5.29 8.33 6.59
N VAL A 107 5.18 9.43 7.34
CA VAL A 107 4.77 9.48 8.75
C VAL A 107 3.35 10.01 8.89
N ASN A 108 3.08 11.14 8.24
CA ASN A 108 1.81 11.86 8.28
C ASN A 108 1.01 11.53 7.03
N TRP A 109 -0.17 10.94 7.22
CA TRP A 109 -1.02 10.48 6.12
C TRP A 109 -2.34 11.24 6.11
N ALA A 110 -2.68 11.80 4.95
CA ALA A 110 -3.95 12.46 4.68
C ALA A 110 -4.82 11.57 3.80
N GLU A 111 -6.11 11.50 4.12
CA GLU A 111 -7.11 10.79 3.33
C GLU A 111 -7.71 11.73 2.28
N GLN A 112 -7.89 11.21 1.06
CA GLN A 112 -8.60 11.89 -0.02
C GLN A 112 -9.64 10.95 -0.65
N THR A 113 -10.62 11.52 -1.33
CA THR A 113 -11.66 10.77 -2.06
C THR A 113 -11.35 10.79 -3.55
N ALA A 114 -11.31 9.62 -4.18
CA ALA A 114 -11.10 9.49 -5.61
C ALA A 114 -12.42 9.34 -6.40
N PRO A 115 -12.44 9.69 -7.70
CA PRO A 115 -13.68 9.68 -8.50
C PRO A 115 -14.14 8.28 -8.93
N TRP A 116 -13.29 7.26 -8.83
CA TRP A 116 -13.66 5.89 -9.21
C TRP A 116 -14.53 5.20 -8.14
N THR A 117 -15.24 4.16 -8.56
CA THR A 117 -16.03 3.33 -7.65
C THR A 117 -15.14 2.61 -6.62
N PRO A 118 -15.66 2.34 -5.41
CA PRO A 118 -14.92 1.63 -4.37
C PRO A 118 -14.29 0.33 -4.86
N ARG A 119 -13.01 0.09 -4.55
CA ARG A 119 -12.30 -1.14 -4.95
C ARG A 119 -10.95 -1.31 -4.28
N GLY A 120 -10.54 -2.57 -4.15
CA GLY A 120 -9.21 -2.97 -3.71
C GLY A 120 -8.58 -3.97 -4.66
N GLY A 121 -7.30 -4.28 -4.44
CA GLY A 121 -6.53 -5.16 -5.33
C GLY A 121 -6.27 -4.51 -6.70
N VAL A 122 -6.10 -3.20 -6.71
CA VAL A 122 -5.80 -2.40 -7.90
C VAL A 122 -4.33 -2.54 -8.26
N ALA A 123 -4.00 -2.33 -9.54
CA ALA A 123 -2.62 -2.15 -10.00
C ALA A 123 -2.36 -0.66 -10.22
N THR A 124 -1.18 -0.19 -9.82
CA THR A 124 -0.72 1.18 -10.11
C THR A 124 0.66 1.17 -10.73
N CYS A 125 0.95 2.19 -11.54
CA CYS A 125 2.28 2.47 -12.06
C CYS A 125 2.43 3.96 -12.38
N VAL A 126 3.68 4.41 -12.52
CA VAL A 126 3.98 5.76 -13.02
C VAL A 126 4.60 5.65 -14.39
N TYR A 127 4.07 6.40 -15.34
CA TYR A 127 4.58 6.48 -16.70
C TYR A 127 4.33 7.88 -17.26
N ASP A 128 5.30 8.44 -17.99
CA ASP A 128 5.15 9.73 -18.67
C ASP A 128 4.57 10.85 -17.77
N GLY A 129 5.16 10.99 -16.58
CA GLY A 129 4.77 12.00 -15.59
C GLY A 129 3.35 11.84 -15.03
N LYS A 130 2.71 10.67 -15.19
CA LYS A 130 1.36 10.39 -14.70
C LYS A 130 1.35 9.16 -13.80
N LEU A 131 0.52 9.18 -12.76
CA LEU A 131 0.15 7.99 -12.01
C LEU A 131 -1.03 7.34 -12.72
N PHE A 132 -0.91 6.06 -13.06
CA PHE A 132 -1.98 5.24 -13.62
C PHE A 132 -2.51 4.25 -12.58
N MET A 133 -3.80 3.94 -12.67
CA MET A 133 -4.47 2.93 -11.86
C MET A 133 -5.44 2.14 -12.74
N THR A 134 -5.49 0.83 -12.55
CA THR A 134 -6.46 -0.03 -13.23
C THR A 134 -6.85 -1.24 -12.38
N GLY A 135 -7.93 -1.90 -12.79
CA GLY A 135 -8.34 -3.16 -12.20
C GLY A 135 -9.07 -2.98 -10.88
N GLY A 136 -8.98 -4.03 -10.07
CA GLY A 136 -9.56 -4.10 -8.74
C GLY A 136 -10.95 -4.71 -8.73
N LYS A 137 -11.40 -4.99 -7.51
CA LYS A 137 -12.73 -5.53 -7.25
C LYS A 137 -13.32 -4.93 -5.99
N TYR A 138 -14.63 -5.01 -5.88
CA TYR A 138 -15.36 -4.84 -4.64
C TYR A 138 -16.44 -5.91 -4.49
N SER A 139 -17.05 -6.01 -3.32
CA SER A 139 -18.17 -6.92 -3.08
C SER A 139 -19.43 -6.17 -2.68
N VAL A 140 -20.57 -6.71 -3.08
CA VAL A 140 -21.89 -6.30 -2.61
C VAL A 140 -22.60 -7.51 -2.01
N THR A 141 -23.47 -7.25 -1.03
CA THR A 141 -24.36 -8.28 -0.47
C THR A 141 -25.73 -8.16 -1.13
N GLU A 142 -26.12 -9.17 -1.90
CA GLU A 142 -27.41 -9.26 -2.57
C GLU A 142 -28.14 -10.52 -2.08
N ASN A 143 -29.32 -10.36 -1.48
CA ASN A 143 -30.12 -11.47 -0.93
C ASN A 143 -29.33 -12.39 0.03
N GLY A 144 -28.46 -11.81 0.87
CA GLY A 144 -27.62 -12.55 1.82
C GLY A 144 -26.38 -13.20 1.22
N ASN A 145 -26.17 -13.10 -0.10
CA ASN A 145 -25.01 -13.66 -0.79
C ASN A 145 -24.00 -12.58 -1.16
N ILE A 146 -22.71 -12.88 -0.99
CA ILE A 146 -21.62 -12.01 -1.41
C ILE A 146 -21.40 -12.19 -2.91
N ARG A 147 -21.51 -11.10 -3.69
CA ARG A 147 -21.14 -11.05 -5.10
C ARG A 147 -19.96 -10.12 -5.29
N PHE A 148 -18.91 -10.58 -5.98
CA PHE A 148 -17.79 -9.74 -6.38
C PHE A 148 -18.06 -9.05 -7.71
N ILE A 149 -17.70 -7.78 -7.80
CA ILE A 149 -17.77 -6.94 -8.99
C ILE A 149 -16.35 -6.50 -9.30
N TYR A 150 -15.95 -6.67 -10.56
CA TYR A 150 -14.60 -6.40 -11.05
C TYR A 150 -14.63 -5.18 -11.95
N SER A 151 -13.54 -4.42 -11.96
CA SER A 151 -13.38 -3.25 -12.81
C SER A 151 -12.09 -3.37 -13.63
N ASN A 152 -12.06 -2.77 -14.81
CA ASN A 152 -10.94 -2.80 -15.75
C ASN A 152 -10.77 -1.47 -16.52
N ASP A 153 -11.47 -0.43 -16.08
CA ASP A 153 -11.23 0.96 -16.43
C ASP A 153 -9.80 1.37 -16.02
N VAL A 154 -9.28 2.38 -16.71
CA VAL A 154 -7.96 2.96 -16.47
C VAL A 154 -8.15 4.42 -16.09
N TRP A 155 -7.60 4.79 -14.93
CA TRP A 155 -7.57 6.15 -14.43
C TRP A 155 -6.14 6.67 -14.46
N TYR A 156 -5.97 7.97 -14.66
CA TYR A 156 -4.68 8.61 -14.48
C TYR A 156 -4.80 9.94 -13.73
N MET A 157 -3.69 10.33 -13.11
CA MET A 157 -3.52 11.59 -12.41
C MET A 157 -2.24 12.28 -12.88
N THR A 158 -2.29 13.59 -13.06
CA THR A 158 -1.14 14.45 -13.34
C THR A 158 -0.62 15.09 -12.05
N PRO A 159 0.62 15.60 -12.01
CA PRO A 159 1.13 16.30 -10.84
C PRO A 159 0.28 17.54 -10.56
N SER A 160 0.23 17.96 -9.29
CA SER A 160 -0.35 19.26 -8.95
C SER A 160 0.40 20.35 -9.72
N SER A 161 -0.32 21.26 -10.37
CA SER A 161 0.30 22.44 -10.99
C SER A 161 1.11 23.21 -9.94
N LYS A 162 2.37 23.50 -10.22
CA LYS A 162 3.20 24.41 -9.41
C LYS A 162 2.68 25.83 -9.50
#